data_AF-A0A3R6QD21-F1
#
_entry.id   AF-A0A3R6QD21-F1
#
_cell.length_a   1.000
_cell.length_b   1.000
_cell.length_c   1.000
_cell.angle_alpha   90.00
_cell.angle_beta   90.00
_cell.angle_gamma   90.00
#
_symmetry.space_group_name_H-M   'P 1'
#
loop_
_entity.id
_entity.type
_entity.pdbx_description
1 polymer ?
#
loop_
_entity_poly.entity_id
_entity_poly.type
_entity_poly.pdbx_seq_one_letter_code
_entity_poly.pdbx_strand_id
1 'polypeptide(L)'
;MFHTNSTILKYVADYKLNLISPADITDFEKFRTSVGLVLEVIKHQDSEQEMEQILTREAALHNIEYAAAKVIEGFTDIKIDHDEKEGFNMCKAWTDHYQSGVREGLERGRELWLEQGREQGELQAIIKSSIRKFCKNISANEAADMLEENAELIERIYDAARMCAPDYDVDKIYAILQQ
;
A
#
# COMPACT_ATOMS: atom_id res chain seq x y z
N MET A 1 20.29 20.52 30.05
CA MET A 1 20.08 21.89 30.54
C MET A 1 20.72 22.83 29.53
N PHE A 2 19.92 23.53 28.73
CA PHE A 2 20.45 24.48 27.73
C PHE A 2 20.97 25.71 28.48
N HIS A 3 22.26 26.02 28.33
CA HIS A 3 22.85 27.22 28.94
C HIS A 3 22.57 28.41 28.02
N THR A 4 21.67 29.30 28.42
CA THR A 4 21.34 30.50 27.66
C THR A 4 22.45 31.53 27.85
N ASN A 5 23.24 31.80 26.81
CA ASN A 5 24.25 32.86 26.83
C ASN A 5 23.54 34.22 26.66
N SER A 6 23.46 34.99 27.74
CA SER A 6 22.80 36.31 27.78
C SER A 6 23.42 37.33 26.82
N THR A 7 24.68 37.14 26.42
CA THR A 7 25.37 38.00 25.44
C THR A 7 24.91 37.74 24.01
N ILE A 8 24.30 36.57 23.73
CA ILE A 8 23.74 36.25 22.40
C ILE A 8 22.33 36.83 22.26
N LEU A 9 21.55 36.89 23.35
CA LEU A 9 20.16 37.38 23.32
C LEU A 9 20.02 38.81 22.78
N LYS A 10 21.02 39.69 22.98
CA LYS A 10 21.02 41.05 22.40
C LYS A 10 21.15 41.09 20.87
N TYR A 11 21.55 39.98 20.24
CA TYR A 11 21.62 39.83 18.79
C TYR A 11 20.47 38.98 18.23
N VAL A 12 19.68 38.33 19.10
CA VAL A 12 18.49 37.60 18.69
C VAL A 12 17.37 38.61 18.55
N ALA A 13 16.83 38.72 17.34
CA ALA A 13 15.69 39.58 17.11
C ALA A 13 14.44 39.02 17.80
N ASP A 14 13.74 39.89 18.54
CA ASP A 14 12.49 39.57 19.23
C ASP A 14 11.32 39.57 18.24
N TYR A 15 11.29 38.58 17.35
CA TYR A 15 10.19 38.38 16.42
C TYR A 15 9.07 37.59 17.08
N LYS A 16 7.85 38.12 17.01
CA LYS A 16 6.65 37.37 17.39
C LYS A 16 6.43 36.20 16.42
N LEU A 17 6.68 34.99 16.89
CA LEU A 17 6.36 33.76 16.18
C LEU A 17 4.88 33.41 16.35
N ASN A 18 4.17 33.27 15.24
CA ASN A 18 2.82 32.72 15.22
C ASN A 18 2.92 31.29 14.67
N LEU A 19 2.62 30.30 15.52
CA LEU A 19 2.58 28.90 15.11
C LEU A 19 1.17 28.54 14.65
N ILE A 20 1.08 27.90 13.50
CA ILE A 20 -0.18 27.42 12.92
C ILE A 20 -0.01 25.92 12.68
N SER A 21 -1.01 25.15 13.09
CA SER A 21 -1.10 23.72 12.87
C SER A 21 -2.23 23.48 11.85
N PRO A 22 -1.95 22.90 10.67
CA PRO A 22 -2.98 22.61 9.67
C PRO A 22 -4.15 21.81 10.25
N ALA A 23 -3.86 20.82 11.11
CA ALA A 23 -4.86 19.96 11.73
C ALA A 23 -5.92 20.74 12.52
N ASP A 24 -5.52 21.81 13.20
CA ASP A 24 -6.37 22.61 14.10
C ASP A 24 -7.21 23.67 13.36
N ILE A 25 -6.97 23.88 12.06
CA ILE A 25 -7.71 24.87 11.26
C ILE A 25 -9.07 24.31 10.89
N THR A 26 -10.14 25.04 11.21
CA THR A 26 -11.52 24.65 10.86
C THR A 26 -12.11 25.46 9.70
N ASP A 27 -11.47 26.56 9.34
CA ASP A 27 -12.01 27.55 8.39
C ASP A 27 -10.88 28.14 7.55
N PHE A 28 -10.66 27.55 6.37
CA PHE A 28 -9.60 27.92 5.44
C PHE A 28 -9.93 29.19 4.62
N GLU A 29 -11.19 29.62 4.58
CA GLU A 29 -11.63 30.84 3.89
C GLU A 29 -11.08 32.13 4.54
N LYS A 30 -10.55 32.03 5.77
CA LYS A 30 -9.87 33.15 6.44
C LYS A 30 -8.54 33.51 5.79
N PHE A 31 -7.93 32.59 5.05
CA PHE A 31 -6.70 32.84 4.33
C PHE A 31 -7.01 33.50 2.98
N ARG A 32 -6.34 34.62 2.70
CA ARG A 32 -6.54 35.40 1.46
C ARG A 32 -5.45 35.17 0.41
N THR A 33 -4.63 34.16 0.63
CA THR A 33 -3.42 33.84 -0.15
C THR A 33 -3.33 32.34 -0.35
N SER A 34 -2.49 31.91 -1.30
CA SER A 34 -2.23 30.49 -1.62
C SER A 34 -1.79 29.61 -0.43
N VAL A 35 -1.31 30.22 0.67
CA VAL A 35 -1.05 29.52 1.95
C VAL A 35 -2.28 28.80 2.50
N GLY A 36 -3.48 29.35 2.32
CA GLY A 36 -4.72 28.70 2.77
C GLY A 36 -4.91 27.33 2.13
N LEU A 37 -4.86 27.31 0.80
CA LEU A 37 -4.93 26.10 -0.01
C LEU A 37 -3.82 25.10 0.37
N VAL A 38 -2.58 25.55 0.53
CA VAL A 38 -1.46 24.67 0.93
C VAL A 38 -1.77 23.97 2.25
N LEU A 39 -2.24 24.72 3.26
CA LEU A 39 -2.56 24.17 4.58
C LEU A 39 -3.78 23.24 4.52
N GLU A 40 -4.76 23.55 3.66
CA GLU A 40 -5.95 22.73 3.45
C GLU A 40 -5.60 21.39 2.80
N VAL A 41 -4.78 21.40 1.75
CA VAL A 41 -4.25 20.19 1.10
C VAL A 41 -3.44 19.35 2.10
N ILE A 42 -2.55 19.96 2.88
CA ILE A 42 -1.76 19.23 3.89
C ILE A 42 -2.66 18.58 4.94
N LYS A 43 -3.74 19.25 5.37
CA LYS A 43 -4.68 18.70 6.34
C LYS A 43 -5.45 17.50 5.78
N HIS A 44 -5.85 17.57 4.52
CA HIS A 44 -6.80 16.64 3.93
C HIS A 44 -6.17 15.60 2.98
N GLN A 45 -4.85 15.61 2.78
CA GLN A 45 -4.13 14.74 1.84
C GLN A 45 -4.44 13.24 1.98
N ASP A 46 -4.81 12.77 3.16
CA ASP A 46 -5.12 11.36 3.43
C ASP A 46 -6.59 10.98 3.12
N SER A 47 -7.45 11.95 2.79
CA SER A 47 -8.88 11.75 2.56
C SER A 47 -9.25 12.10 1.12
N GLU A 48 -9.58 11.06 0.33
CA GLU A 48 -10.02 11.24 -1.06
C GLU A 48 -11.25 12.14 -1.17
N GLN A 49 -12.25 11.96 -0.30
CA GLN A 49 -13.50 12.73 -0.33
C GLN A 49 -13.27 14.22 -0.03
N GLU A 50 -12.39 14.54 0.93
CA GLU A 50 -12.09 15.93 1.27
C GLU A 50 -11.21 16.57 0.18
N MET A 51 -10.25 15.82 -0.36
CA MET A 51 -9.44 16.26 -1.50
C MET A 51 -10.28 16.52 -2.74
N GLU A 52 -11.26 15.67 -3.07
CA GLU A 52 -12.18 15.92 -4.19
C GLU A 52 -13.00 17.20 -3.99
N GLN A 53 -13.42 17.50 -2.76
CA GLN A 53 -14.13 18.74 -2.45
C GLN A 53 -13.25 19.97 -2.66
N ILE A 54 -11.99 19.92 -2.20
CA ILE A 54 -11.00 20.98 -2.43
C ILE A 54 -10.79 21.18 -3.93
N LEU A 55 -10.59 20.08 -4.67
CA LEU A 55 -10.34 20.08 -6.11
C LEU A 55 -11.51 20.63 -6.95
N THR A 56 -12.73 20.39 -6.51
CA THR A 56 -13.94 20.82 -7.23
C THR A 56 -14.33 22.27 -6.90
N ARG A 57 -13.98 22.76 -5.71
CA ARG A 57 -14.38 24.09 -5.21
C ARG A 57 -13.57 25.21 -5.84
N GLU A 58 -12.28 25.01 -6.05
CA GLU A 58 -11.37 26.09 -6.44
C GLU A 58 -11.01 26.09 -7.94
N ALA A 59 -11.55 27.06 -8.67
CA ALA A 59 -11.07 27.41 -10.01
C ALA A 59 -9.57 27.77 -10.03
N ALA A 60 -9.02 28.19 -8.87
CA ALA A 60 -7.61 28.53 -8.67
C ALA A 60 -6.64 27.34 -8.81
N LEU A 61 -7.15 26.10 -8.73
CA LEU A 61 -6.33 24.88 -8.82
C LEU A 61 -5.81 24.55 -10.21
N HIS A 62 -6.35 25.24 -11.23
CA HIS A 62 -5.88 25.15 -12.60
C HIS A 62 -4.69 26.07 -12.86
N ASN A 63 -4.35 26.97 -11.92
CA ASN A 63 -3.26 27.93 -12.11
C ASN A 63 -2.67 28.37 -10.77
N ILE A 64 -2.11 27.42 -10.03
CA ILE A 64 -1.53 27.67 -8.71
C ILE A 64 -0.17 28.33 -8.86
N GLU A 65 0.13 29.26 -7.94
CA GLU A 65 1.45 29.86 -7.85
C GLU A 65 2.55 28.80 -7.66
N TYR A 66 3.65 28.93 -8.40
CA TYR A 66 4.79 28.02 -8.34
C TYR A 66 5.25 27.71 -6.91
N ALA A 67 5.30 28.73 -6.04
CA ALA A 67 5.71 28.57 -4.65
C ALA A 67 4.77 27.64 -3.87
N ALA A 68 3.45 27.79 -4.05
CA ALA A 68 2.47 26.94 -3.39
C ALA A 68 2.53 25.50 -3.91
N ALA A 69 2.68 25.32 -5.24
CA ALA A 69 2.87 24.00 -5.84
C ALA A 69 4.10 23.28 -5.25
N LYS A 70 5.26 23.97 -5.17
CA LYS A 70 6.48 23.38 -4.61
C LYS A 70 6.37 23.04 -3.12
N VAL A 71 5.62 23.81 -2.35
CA VAL A 71 5.36 23.49 -0.95
C VAL A 71 4.48 22.24 -0.85
N ILE A 72 3.41 22.13 -1.64
CA ILE A 72 2.55 20.94 -1.65
C ILE A 72 3.36 19.69 -2.03
N GLU A 73 4.18 19.74 -3.09
CA GLU A 73 5.05 18.62 -3.47
C GLU A 73 6.10 18.23 -2.42
N GLY A 74 6.47 19.19 -1.56
CA GLY A 74 7.47 18.99 -0.50
C GLY A 74 6.88 18.41 0.79
N PHE A 75 5.59 18.61 1.03
CA PHE A 75 4.90 18.15 2.24
C PHE A 75 3.88 17.03 1.97
N THR A 76 3.66 16.66 0.72
CA THR A 76 2.74 15.59 0.29
C THR A 76 3.40 14.75 -0.81
N ASP A 77 2.87 13.56 -1.08
CA ASP A 77 3.33 12.71 -2.18
C ASP A 77 2.74 13.07 -3.56
N ILE A 78 1.96 14.15 -3.61
CA ILE A 78 1.32 14.65 -4.84
C ILE A 78 2.38 15.35 -5.70
N LYS A 79 2.55 14.89 -6.95
CA LYS A 79 3.45 15.51 -7.94
C LYS A 79 2.68 16.43 -8.87
N ILE A 80 3.09 17.69 -8.96
CA ILE A 80 2.38 18.72 -9.70
C ILE A 80 3.19 19.12 -10.92
N ASP A 81 2.75 18.64 -12.08
CA ASP A 81 3.41 18.90 -13.34
C ASP A 81 3.26 20.37 -13.76
N HIS A 82 4.30 20.92 -14.38
CA HIS A 82 4.32 22.31 -14.85
C HIS A 82 4.22 22.35 -16.37
N ASP A 83 3.07 22.74 -16.89
CA ASP A 83 2.93 23.04 -18.32
C ASP A 83 3.15 24.54 -18.55
N GLU A 84 4.13 24.90 -19.40
CA GLU A 84 4.47 26.29 -19.71
C GLU A 84 3.29 27.10 -20.29
N LYS A 85 2.25 26.42 -20.79
CA LYS A 85 1.05 27.05 -21.35
C LYS A 85 -0.14 27.16 -20.39
N GLU A 86 -0.21 26.31 -19.36
CA GLU A 86 -1.39 26.18 -18.48
C GLU A 86 -1.09 26.35 -16.97
N GLY A 87 0.18 26.48 -16.57
CA GLY A 87 0.57 26.58 -15.17
C GLY A 87 0.48 25.26 -14.42
N PHE A 88 0.40 25.29 -13.09
CA PHE A 88 0.28 24.09 -12.25
C PHE A 88 -1.17 23.67 -12.08
N ASN A 89 -1.50 22.44 -12.47
CA ASN A 89 -2.84 21.86 -12.35
C ASN A 89 -2.90 20.79 -11.25
N MET A 90 -3.48 21.14 -10.11
CA MET A 90 -3.62 20.22 -8.97
C MET A 90 -4.65 19.13 -9.18
N CYS A 91 -5.72 19.39 -9.95
CA CYS A 91 -6.71 18.36 -10.26
C CYS A 91 -6.07 17.19 -11.03
N LYS A 92 -5.20 17.52 -11.99
CA LYS A 92 -4.40 16.54 -12.72
C LYS A 92 -3.42 15.82 -11.80
N ALA A 93 -2.67 16.57 -10.99
CA ALA A 93 -1.69 16.02 -10.04
C ALA A 93 -2.29 14.97 -9.08
N TRP A 94 -3.47 15.28 -8.51
CA TRP A 94 -4.18 14.36 -7.64
C TRP A 94 -4.73 13.15 -8.39
N THR A 95 -5.32 13.36 -9.57
CA THR A 95 -5.84 12.26 -10.40
C THR A 95 -4.73 11.29 -10.77
N ASP A 96 -3.57 11.79 -11.17
CA ASP A 96 -2.40 10.99 -11.54
C ASP A 96 -1.87 10.22 -10.31
N HIS A 97 -1.78 10.88 -9.14
CA HIS A 97 -1.40 10.23 -7.88
C HIS A 97 -2.34 9.08 -7.51
N TYR A 98 -3.66 9.31 -7.53
CA TYR A 98 -4.66 8.27 -7.27
C TYR A 98 -4.54 7.11 -8.25
N GLN A 99 -4.45 7.37 -9.56
CA GLN A 99 -4.28 6.34 -10.57
C GLN A 99 -2.98 5.55 -10.42
N SER A 100 -1.90 6.21 -9.98
CA SER A 100 -0.63 5.55 -9.67
C SER A 100 -0.83 4.54 -8.54
N GLY A 101 -1.49 4.95 -7.45
CA GLY A 101 -1.79 4.07 -6.32
C GLY A 101 -2.65 2.87 -6.71
N VAL A 102 -3.69 3.09 -7.54
CA VAL A 102 -4.52 1.99 -8.07
C VAL A 102 -3.70 1.00 -8.90
N ARG A 103 -2.81 1.51 -9.76
CA ARG A 103 -1.96 0.68 -10.63
C ARG A 103 -1.00 -0.18 -9.82
N GLU A 104 -0.32 0.42 -8.84
CA GLU A 104 0.58 -0.28 -7.94
C GLU A 104 -0.16 -1.35 -7.13
N GLY A 105 -1.35 -1.03 -6.62
CA GLY A 105 -2.21 -1.98 -5.92
C GLY A 105 -2.59 -3.18 -6.79
N LEU A 106 -2.96 -2.95 -8.05
CA LEU A 106 -3.30 -4.01 -9.00
C LEU A 106 -2.09 -4.88 -9.36
N GLU A 107 -0.92 -4.27 -9.55
CA GLU A 107 0.32 -4.97 -9.87
C GLU A 107 0.75 -5.88 -8.72
N ARG A 108 0.81 -5.35 -7.50
CA ARG A 108 1.09 -6.13 -6.28
C ARG A 108 0.06 -7.26 -6.09
N GLY A 109 -1.21 -6.98 -6.33
CA GLY A 109 -2.28 -7.98 -6.25
C GLY A 109 -2.10 -9.11 -7.27
N ARG A 110 -1.68 -8.78 -8.50
CA ARG A 110 -1.38 -9.77 -9.54
C ARG A 110 -0.17 -10.63 -9.19
N GLU A 111 0.90 -10.03 -8.69
CA GLU A 111 2.11 -10.76 -8.27
C GLU A 111 1.80 -11.75 -7.15
N LEU A 112 1.09 -11.31 -6.10
CA LEU A 112 0.65 -12.18 -5.00
C LEU A 112 -0.22 -13.33 -5.49
N TRP A 113 -1.16 -13.05 -6.41
CA TRP A 113 -2.04 -14.07 -6.96
C TRP A 113 -1.27 -15.12 -7.78
N LEU A 114 -0.27 -14.68 -8.57
CA LEU A 114 0.57 -15.59 -9.34
C LEU A 114 1.45 -16.47 -8.46
N GLU A 115 2.04 -15.90 -7.40
CA GLU A 115 2.88 -16.65 -6.47
C GLU A 115 2.05 -17.69 -5.70
N GLN A 116 0.89 -17.28 -5.15
CA GLN A 116 -0.03 -18.22 -4.50
C GLN A 116 -0.53 -19.32 -5.44
N GLY A 117 -0.84 -18.98 -6.70
CA GLY A 117 -1.24 -19.96 -7.70
C GLY A 117 -0.13 -20.97 -8.03
N ARG A 118 1.13 -20.52 -8.00
CA ARG A 118 2.29 -21.39 -8.20
C ARG A 118 2.50 -22.33 -7.02
N GLU A 119 2.52 -21.82 -5.80
CA GLU A 119 2.66 -22.63 -4.58
C GLU A 119 1.53 -23.66 -4.47
N GLN A 120 0.29 -23.26 -4.77
CA GLN A 120 -0.85 -24.16 -4.84
C GLN A 120 -0.63 -25.28 -5.88
N GLY A 121 -0.18 -24.94 -7.08
CA GLY A 121 0.09 -25.91 -8.15
C GLY A 121 1.19 -26.92 -7.78
N GLU A 122 2.27 -26.46 -7.15
CA GLU A 122 3.36 -27.30 -6.67
C GLU A 122 2.86 -28.27 -5.58
N LEU A 123 2.12 -27.78 -4.58
CA LEU A 123 1.56 -28.64 -3.53
C LEU A 123 0.54 -29.64 -4.08
N GLN A 124 -0.32 -29.24 -5.03
CA GLN A 124 -1.24 -30.16 -5.69
C GLN A 124 -0.52 -31.26 -6.48
N ALA A 125 0.63 -30.95 -7.10
CA ALA A 125 1.46 -31.94 -7.78
C ALA A 125 2.08 -32.95 -6.81
N ILE A 126 2.53 -32.48 -5.64
CA ILE A 126 3.02 -33.32 -4.54
C ILE A 126 1.90 -34.23 -4.02
N ILE A 127 0.71 -33.67 -3.74
CA ILE A 127 -0.47 -34.43 -3.29
C ILE A 127 -0.80 -35.54 -4.29
N LYS A 128 -0.91 -35.21 -5.58
CA LYS A 128 -1.24 -36.18 -6.64
C LYS A 128 -0.21 -37.29 -6.75
N SER A 129 1.08 -36.96 -6.60
CA SER A 129 2.17 -37.94 -6.64
C SER A 129 2.17 -38.83 -5.39
N SER A 130 1.89 -38.24 -4.22
CA SER A 130 1.79 -38.91 -2.93
C SER A 130 0.63 -39.90 -2.89
N ILE A 131 -0.56 -39.50 -3.35
CA ILE A 131 -1.74 -40.39 -3.47
C ILE A 131 -1.43 -41.59 -4.38
N ARG A 132 -0.72 -41.37 -5.50
CA ARG A 132 -0.32 -42.46 -6.40
C ARG A 132 0.59 -43.49 -5.70
N LYS A 133 1.44 -43.04 -4.76
CA LYS A 133 2.32 -43.90 -3.95
C LYS A 133 1.54 -44.59 -2.83
N PHE A 134 0.63 -43.88 -2.18
CA PHE A 134 -0.29 -44.42 -1.17
C PHE A 134 -1.11 -45.58 -1.72
N CYS A 135 -1.72 -45.42 -2.91
CA CYS A 135 -2.49 -46.47 -3.57
C CYS A 135 -1.66 -47.70 -3.97
N LYS A 136 -0.32 -47.59 -3.98
CA LYS A 136 0.61 -48.71 -4.19
C LYS A 136 1.09 -49.34 -2.89
N ASN A 137 0.53 -48.96 -1.74
CA ASN A 137 0.95 -49.37 -0.39
C ASN A 137 2.43 -49.06 -0.08
N ILE A 138 2.96 -47.98 -0.66
CA ILE A 138 4.28 -47.46 -0.30
C ILE A 138 4.14 -46.67 1.00
N SER A 139 5.07 -46.83 1.94
CA SER A 139 5.03 -46.09 3.21
C SER A 139 5.34 -44.60 3.01
N ALA A 140 4.87 -43.73 3.91
CA ALA A 140 5.09 -42.29 3.77
C ALA A 140 6.58 -41.93 3.80
N ASN A 141 7.40 -42.59 4.64
CA ASN A 141 8.85 -42.40 4.67
C ASN A 141 9.52 -42.77 3.34
N GLU A 142 9.18 -43.92 2.77
CA GLU A 142 9.73 -44.33 1.46
C GLU A 142 9.22 -43.41 0.34
N ALA A 143 7.98 -42.93 0.41
CA ALA A 143 7.44 -41.98 -0.55
C ALA A 143 8.09 -40.60 -0.43
N ALA A 144 8.41 -40.14 0.78
CA ALA A 144 9.14 -38.92 1.05
C ALA A 144 10.55 -38.97 0.43
N ASP A 145 11.27 -40.07 0.63
CA ASP A 145 12.58 -40.29 0.01
C ASP A 145 12.48 -40.34 -1.54
N MET A 146 11.45 -41.01 -2.08
CA MET A 146 11.25 -41.11 -3.54
C MET A 146 10.81 -39.81 -4.21
N LEU A 147 10.16 -38.91 -3.47
CA LEU A 147 9.67 -37.63 -3.97
C LEU A 147 10.62 -36.49 -3.61
N GLU A 148 11.65 -36.76 -2.79
CA GLU A 148 12.57 -35.77 -2.21
C GLU A 148 11.81 -34.70 -1.41
N GLU A 149 10.76 -35.13 -0.71
CA GLU A 149 9.84 -34.26 0.04
C GLU A 149 9.92 -34.49 1.55
N ASN A 150 9.33 -33.56 2.32
CA ASN A 150 9.28 -33.67 3.77
C ASN A 150 8.38 -34.85 4.22
N ALA A 151 8.91 -35.76 5.05
CA ALA A 151 8.18 -36.94 5.52
C ALA A 151 6.91 -36.60 6.33
N GLU A 152 6.92 -35.53 7.13
CA GLU A 152 5.74 -35.07 7.88
C GLU A 152 4.65 -34.55 6.94
N LEU A 153 5.04 -33.88 5.84
CA LEU A 153 4.10 -33.44 4.80
C LEU A 153 3.43 -34.65 4.12
N ILE A 154 4.22 -35.67 3.75
CA ILE A 154 3.69 -36.88 3.11
C ILE A 154 2.75 -37.65 4.06
N GLU A 155 3.09 -37.78 5.34
CA GLU A 155 2.20 -38.39 6.35
C GLU A 155 0.88 -37.62 6.48
N ARG A 156 0.92 -36.28 6.57
CA ARG A 156 -0.30 -35.45 6.59
C ARG A 156 -1.15 -35.65 5.33
N ILE A 157 -0.52 -35.77 4.15
CA ILE A 157 -1.22 -36.07 2.91
C ILE A 157 -1.88 -37.45 2.96
N TYR A 158 -1.20 -38.46 3.53
CA TYR A 158 -1.73 -39.82 3.64
C TYR A 158 -2.91 -39.88 4.63
N ASP A 159 -2.83 -39.16 5.74
CA ASP A 159 -3.93 -39.00 6.69
C ASP A 159 -5.16 -38.35 6.02
N ALA A 160 -4.96 -37.24 5.30
CA ALA A 160 -6.03 -36.60 4.56
C ALA A 160 -6.59 -37.51 3.45
N ALA A 161 -5.74 -38.27 2.75
CA ALA A 161 -6.16 -39.23 1.74
C ALA A 161 -7.02 -40.37 2.32
N ARG A 162 -6.74 -40.84 3.55
CA ARG A 162 -7.59 -41.82 4.26
C ARG A 162 -8.97 -41.25 4.55
N MET A 163 -9.06 -39.96 4.90
CA MET A 163 -10.32 -39.26 5.14
C MET A 163 -11.13 -39.03 3.86
N CYS A 164 -10.44 -38.88 2.72
CA CYS A 164 -11.04 -38.70 1.39
C CYS A 164 -11.10 -40.00 0.58
N ALA A 165 -11.11 -41.17 1.21
CA ALA A 165 -11.33 -42.42 0.51
C ALA A 165 -12.83 -42.59 0.16
N PRO A 166 -13.19 -43.18 -0.99
CA PRO A 166 -12.31 -43.79 -2.00
C PRO A 166 -12.00 -42.90 -3.22
N ASP A 167 -12.52 -41.67 -3.29
CA ASP A 167 -12.37 -40.79 -4.45
C ASP A 167 -10.99 -40.11 -4.52
N TYR A 168 -10.29 -39.98 -3.38
CA TYR A 168 -8.95 -39.38 -3.25
C TYR A 168 -8.83 -38.04 -3.98
N ASP A 169 -9.86 -37.23 -3.82
CA ASP A 169 -9.98 -35.92 -4.47
C ASP A 169 -8.85 -34.98 -4.00
N VAL A 170 -8.02 -34.57 -4.95
CA VAL A 170 -6.83 -33.73 -4.71
C VAL A 170 -7.21 -32.37 -4.15
N ASP A 171 -8.34 -31.79 -4.57
CA ASP A 171 -8.77 -30.47 -4.12
C ASP A 171 -9.30 -30.53 -2.69
N LYS A 172 -10.01 -31.61 -2.32
CA LYS A 172 -10.45 -31.83 -0.93
C LYS A 172 -9.26 -32.06 0.01
N ILE A 173 -8.27 -32.85 -0.43
CA ILE A 173 -7.06 -33.11 0.35
C ILE A 173 -6.24 -31.82 0.51
N TYR A 174 -6.10 -31.02 -0.54
CA TYR A 174 -5.47 -29.71 -0.47
C TYR A 174 -6.18 -28.80 0.55
N ALA A 175 -7.52 -28.76 0.54
CA ALA A 175 -8.28 -27.96 1.50
C ALA A 175 -8.11 -28.41 2.96
N ILE A 176 -7.95 -29.72 3.22
CA ILE A 176 -7.68 -30.26 4.56
C ILE A 176 -6.29 -29.87 5.04
N LEU A 177 -5.29 -29.81 4.16
CA LEU A 177 -3.91 -29.48 4.52
C LEU A 177 -3.71 -28.00 4.87
N GLN A 178 -4.64 -27.13 4.45
CA GLN A 178 -4.67 -25.69 4.74
C GLN A 178 -5.37 -25.33 6.07
N GLN A 179 -5.94 -26.33 6.77
CA GLN A 179 -6.54 -26.19 8.11
C GLN A 179 -5.53 -26.52 9.21
#